data_AF-A0A1F9KA62-F1
#
_entry.id   AF-A0A1F9KA62-F1
#
_cell.length_a   1.000
_cell.length_b   1.000
_cell.length_c   1.000
_cell.angle_alpha   90.00
_cell.angle_beta   90.00
_cell.angle_gamma   90.00
#
_symmetry.space_group_name_H-M   'P 1'
#
loop_
_entity.id
_entity.type
_entity.pdbx_description
1 polymer ?
#
loop_
_entity_poly.entity_id
_entity_poly.type
_entity_poly.pdbx_seq_one_letter_code
_entity_poly.pdbx_strand_id
1 'polypeptide(L)'
;MSSNGSSKWGKGNFLVRTSDVFAAQGLLVAVVDAPSDRQSPPYLGGFRQKPEHVADIKAVIAWLKQQAKAPVWLVGTSRGTQSAAFIATQLPVAEGGPDGLVLTSTILSDDKGRPVPDMDLNKIAVPVLVVHHRQDGCKQTAYAELPRLMDKLSASPRKELLTFDGGQNRGDPCEAFAYHGFNGIERDVVIKVVEWVVAK
;
A
#
# COMPACT_ATOMS: atom_id res chain seq x y z
N MET A 1 15.90 12.38 -6.48
CA MET A 1 16.50 11.54 -5.43
C MET A 1 17.92 12.02 -5.15
N SER A 2 18.30 12.20 -3.88
CA SER A 2 19.72 12.39 -3.53
C SER A 2 20.44 11.05 -3.73
N SER A 3 21.73 11.07 -4.03
CA SER A 3 22.59 9.92 -4.36
C SER A 3 22.66 8.79 -3.31
N ASN A 4 22.00 8.93 -2.16
CA ASN A 4 21.99 7.97 -1.05
C ASN A 4 20.59 7.36 -0.78
N GLY A 5 19.63 7.45 -1.72
CA GLY A 5 18.30 6.84 -1.56
C GLY A 5 17.43 7.43 -0.44
N SER A 6 17.91 8.41 0.32
CA SER A 6 17.15 9.05 1.38
C SER A 6 16.07 9.98 0.81
N SER A 7 14.81 9.60 0.95
CA SER A 7 13.66 10.47 0.67
C SER A 7 13.66 11.67 1.63
N LYS A 8 13.67 12.89 1.09
CA LYS A 8 13.55 14.13 1.90
C LYS A 8 12.12 14.33 2.44
N TRP A 9 11.15 13.63 1.84
CA TRP A 9 9.72 13.71 2.14
C TRP A 9 9.23 12.37 2.67
N GLY A 10 8.24 12.40 3.56
CA GLY A 10 7.59 11.18 4.04
C GLY A 10 8.37 10.38 5.10
N LYS A 11 9.45 10.92 5.71
CA LYS A 11 10.18 10.23 6.80
C LYS A 11 9.30 9.72 7.95
N GLY A 12 8.20 10.41 8.22
CA GLY A 12 7.22 9.98 9.22
C GLY A 12 6.24 8.92 8.71
N ASN A 13 6.08 8.73 7.39
CA ASN A 13 5.12 7.78 6.82
C ASN A 13 5.46 6.34 7.23
N PHE A 14 4.44 5.54 7.50
CA PHE A 14 4.58 4.14 7.94
C PHE A 14 5.50 3.33 7.03
N LEU A 15 5.24 3.26 5.72
CA LEU A 15 6.04 2.41 4.81
C LEU A 15 7.46 2.94 4.58
N VAL A 16 7.63 4.27 4.56
CA VAL A 16 8.96 4.87 4.42
C VAL A 16 9.80 4.63 5.67
N ARG A 17 9.23 4.80 6.87
CA ARG A 17 9.97 4.63 8.14
C ARG A 17 10.21 3.18 8.53
N THR A 18 9.51 2.24 7.89
CA THR A 18 9.60 0.80 8.16
C THR A 18 10.27 0.00 7.06
N SER A 19 10.74 0.65 5.99
CA SER A 19 11.39 -0.03 4.86
C SER A 19 12.54 -0.93 5.29
N ASP A 20 13.32 -0.49 6.28
CA ASP A 20 14.46 -1.25 6.82
C ASP A 20 14.01 -2.48 7.61
N VAL A 21 12.81 -2.44 8.21
CA VAL A 21 12.21 -3.60 8.87
C VAL A 21 11.82 -4.64 7.84
N PHE A 22 11.18 -4.25 6.73
CA PHE A 22 10.90 -5.16 5.61
C PHE A 22 12.19 -5.78 5.06
N ALA A 23 13.23 -4.97 4.83
CA ALA A 23 14.52 -5.45 4.33
C ALA A 23 15.19 -6.41 5.32
N ALA A 24 15.11 -6.14 6.63
CA ALA A 24 15.62 -7.02 7.67
C ALA A 24 14.88 -8.36 7.76
N GLN A 25 13.69 -8.49 7.16
CA GLN A 25 12.98 -9.78 7.00
C GLN A 25 13.36 -10.52 5.71
N GLY A 26 14.41 -10.07 4.99
CA GLY A 26 14.93 -10.74 3.80
C GLY A 26 14.25 -10.35 2.48
N LEU A 27 13.46 -9.27 2.48
CA LEU A 27 12.86 -8.75 1.25
C LEU A 27 13.78 -7.76 0.53
N LEU A 28 13.75 -7.78 -0.80
CA LEU A 28 14.22 -6.65 -1.61
C LEU A 28 13.14 -5.56 -1.59
N VAL A 29 13.49 -4.37 -1.10
CA VAL A 29 12.53 -3.26 -0.92
C VAL A 29 12.89 -2.10 -1.83
N ALA A 30 11.90 -1.61 -2.59
CA ALA A 30 11.98 -0.34 -3.30
C ALA A 30 10.90 0.62 -2.79
N VAL A 31 11.32 1.78 -2.29
CA VAL A 31 10.41 2.88 -1.92
C VAL A 31 10.30 3.83 -3.12
N VAL A 32 9.10 3.93 -3.68
CA VAL A 32 8.84 4.74 -4.88
C VAL A 32 8.33 6.12 -4.47
N ASP A 33 9.04 7.16 -4.91
CA ASP A 33 8.61 8.55 -4.76
C ASP A 33 7.65 8.95 -5.90
N ALA A 34 7.03 10.13 -5.81
CA ALA A 34 6.26 10.67 -6.92
C ALA A 34 7.14 10.76 -8.20
N PRO A 35 6.57 10.52 -9.40
CA PRO A 35 7.28 10.70 -10.66
C PRO A 35 7.94 12.07 -10.76
N SER A 36 9.03 12.19 -11.53
CA SER A 36 9.82 13.42 -11.61
C SER A 36 9.02 14.64 -12.10
N ASP A 37 8.00 14.44 -12.92
CA ASP A 37 7.06 15.44 -13.40
C ASP A 37 5.92 15.75 -12.40
N ARG A 38 5.92 15.09 -11.23
CA ARG A 38 4.92 15.20 -10.16
C ARG A 38 5.54 15.55 -8.80
N GLN A 39 6.71 16.20 -8.81
CA GLN A 39 7.44 16.62 -7.61
C GLN A 39 6.93 17.95 -7.00
N SER A 40 5.84 18.51 -7.52
CA SER A 40 5.17 19.72 -7.00
C SER A 40 3.67 19.50 -6.79
N PRO A 41 2.99 20.26 -5.90
CA PRO A 41 1.55 20.17 -5.72
C PRO A 41 0.77 20.25 -7.05
N PRO A 42 -0.31 19.46 -7.22
CA PRO A 42 -0.95 18.58 -6.24
C PRO A 42 -0.29 17.18 -6.10
N TYR A 43 0.96 17.01 -6.54
CA TYR A 43 1.70 15.75 -6.53
C TYR A 43 0.94 14.65 -7.26
N LEU A 44 0.57 13.58 -6.55
CA LEU A 44 -0.22 12.47 -7.07
C LEU A 44 -1.74 12.73 -7.02
N GLY A 45 -2.20 13.86 -6.48
CA GLY A 45 -3.63 14.23 -6.49
C GLY A 45 -4.19 14.26 -7.91
N GLY A 46 -5.21 13.45 -8.17
CA GLY A 46 -5.78 13.27 -9.53
C GLY A 46 -4.96 12.38 -10.48
N PHE A 47 -3.76 11.95 -10.09
CA PHE A 47 -2.85 11.16 -10.91
C PHE A 47 -2.76 9.68 -10.51
N ARG A 48 -3.01 9.33 -9.23
CA ARG A 48 -2.91 7.95 -8.70
C ARG A 48 -3.69 6.89 -9.49
N GLN A 49 -4.74 7.31 -10.19
CA GLN A 49 -5.66 6.42 -10.89
C GLN A 49 -5.68 6.73 -12.40
N LYS A 50 -4.50 6.88 -12.98
CA LYS A 50 -4.29 7.21 -14.38
C LYS A 50 -3.37 6.17 -15.06
N PRO A 51 -3.54 5.91 -16.37
CA PRO A 51 -2.69 4.97 -17.10
C PRO A 51 -1.19 5.29 -17.01
N GLU A 52 -0.84 6.57 -16.94
CA GLU A 52 0.55 7.03 -16.79
C GLU A 52 1.17 6.53 -15.49
N HIS A 53 0.44 6.60 -14.36
CA HIS A 53 0.92 6.06 -13.10
C HIS A 53 1.04 4.52 -13.13
N VAL A 54 0.17 3.84 -13.88
CA VAL A 54 0.28 2.39 -14.11
C VAL A 54 1.56 2.08 -14.88
N ALA A 55 1.89 2.86 -15.91
CA ALA A 55 3.12 2.70 -16.68
C ALA A 55 4.38 2.94 -15.81
N ASP A 56 4.36 3.97 -14.95
CA ASP A 56 5.46 4.26 -14.03
C ASP A 56 5.74 3.07 -13.10
N ILE A 57 4.70 2.54 -12.45
CA ILE A 57 4.87 1.41 -11.52
C ILE A 57 5.17 0.11 -12.26
N LYS A 58 4.64 -0.10 -13.47
CA LYS A 58 5.04 -1.23 -14.34
C LYS A 58 6.54 -1.22 -14.61
N ALA A 59 7.13 -0.05 -14.89
CA ALA A 59 8.57 0.07 -15.09
C ALA A 59 9.36 -0.27 -13.82
N VAL A 60 8.89 0.14 -12.65
CA VAL A 60 9.50 -0.24 -11.35
C VAL A 60 9.42 -1.75 -11.11
N ILE A 61 8.26 -2.38 -11.36
CA ILE A 61 8.10 -3.84 -11.23
C ILE A 61 9.06 -4.56 -12.18
N ALA A 62 9.16 -4.12 -13.44
CA ALA A 62 10.07 -4.70 -14.42
C ALA A 62 11.54 -4.57 -13.98
N TRP A 63 11.92 -3.41 -13.44
CA TRP A 63 13.27 -3.19 -12.89
C TRP A 63 13.56 -4.10 -11.69
N LEU A 64 12.62 -4.26 -10.74
CA LEU A 64 12.76 -5.17 -9.60
C LEU A 64 12.92 -6.63 -10.04
N LYS A 65 12.15 -7.07 -11.04
CA LYS A 65 12.25 -8.43 -11.62
C LYS A 65 13.61 -8.69 -12.29
N GLN A 66 14.35 -7.65 -12.68
CA GLN A 66 15.74 -7.78 -13.15
C GLN A 66 16.75 -7.90 -12.01
N GLN A 67 16.44 -7.36 -10.81
CA GLN A 67 17.33 -7.44 -9.65
C GLN A 67 17.24 -8.81 -8.95
N ALA A 68 16.06 -9.43 -8.94
CA ALA A 68 15.85 -10.74 -8.32
C ALA A 68 14.75 -11.54 -9.02
N LYS A 69 14.94 -12.86 -9.14
CA LYS A 69 13.93 -13.80 -9.62
C LYS A 69 12.92 -14.12 -8.51
N ALA A 70 12.18 -13.12 -8.05
CA ALA A 70 11.20 -13.23 -6.98
C ALA A 70 9.86 -12.58 -7.36
N PRO A 71 8.73 -13.00 -6.75
CA PRO A 71 7.46 -12.30 -6.88
C PRO A 71 7.57 -10.84 -6.42
N VAL A 72 6.92 -9.92 -7.12
CA VAL A 72 6.89 -8.50 -6.77
C VAL A 72 5.54 -8.12 -6.21
N TRP A 73 5.52 -7.61 -4.98
CA TRP A 73 4.32 -7.19 -4.28
C TRP A 73 4.21 -5.66 -4.24
N LEU A 74 3.00 -5.12 -4.40
CA LEU A 74 2.76 -3.70 -4.09
C LEU A 74 2.20 -3.56 -2.70
N VAL A 75 2.87 -2.74 -1.89
CA VAL A 75 2.44 -2.37 -0.53
C VAL A 75 2.03 -0.91 -0.55
N GLY A 76 0.77 -0.62 -0.27
CA GLY A 76 0.24 0.73 -0.19
C GLY A 76 -0.26 1.06 1.21
N THR A 77 -0.02 2.28 1.69
CA THR A 77 -0.59 2.79 2.95
C THR A 77 -1.44 4.02 2.70
N SER A 78 -2.61 4.14 3.35
CA SER A 78 -3.47 5.32 3.19
C SER A 78 -3.74 5.61 1.72
N ARG A 79 -3.54 6.84 1.23
CA ARG A 79 -3.69 7.19 -0.19
C ARG A 79 -2.82 6.36 -1.15
N GLY A 80 -1.76 5.72 -0.67
CA GLY A 80 -1.00 4.73 -1.43
C GLY A 80 -1.83 3.50 -1.83
N THR A 81 -2.84 3.12 -1.06
CA THR A 81 -3.74 2.00 -1.42
C THR A 81 -4.57 2.31 -2.66
N GLN A 82 -4.92 3.57 -2.89
CA GLN A 82 -5.60 3.98 -4.13
C GLN A 82 -4.72 3.71 -5.36
N SER A 83 -3.41 3.99 -5.27
CA SER A 83 -2.46 3.67 -6.34
C SER A 83 -2.34 2.14 -6.52
N ALA A 84 -2.01 1.41 -5.45
CA ALA A 84 -1.73 -0.03 -5.53
C ALA A 84 -2.94 -0.84 -6.02
N ALA A 85 -4.14 -0.57 -5.47
CA ALA A 85 -5.36 -1.26 -5.90
C ALA A 85 -5.70 -0.92 -7.35
N PHE A 86 -5.66 0.36 -7.74
CA PHE A 86 -5.96 0.74 -9.12
C PHE A 86 -5.02 0.05 -10.12
N ILE A 87 -3.71 0.05 -9.86
CA ILE A 87 -2.73 -0.62 -10.71
C ILE A 87 -3.07 -2.09 -10.89
N ALA A 88 -3.40 -2.80 -9.81
CA ALA A 88 -3.79 -4.21 -9.91
C ALA A 88 -5.11 -4.44 -10.66
N THR A 89 -6.03 -3.47 -10.71
CA THR A 89 -7.21 -3.58 -11.60
C THR A 89 -6.88 -3.37 -13.08
N GLN A 90 -5.77 -2.71 -13.40
CA GLN A 90 -5.40 -2.31 -14.76
C GLN A 90 -4.29 -3.16 -15.37
N LEU A 91 -3.49 -3.83 -14.55
CA LEU A 91 -2.27 -4.50 -14.97
C LEU A 91 -2.22 -5.94 -14.42
N PRO A 92 -2.71 -6.93 -15.18
CA PRO A 92 -2.62 -8.33 -14.81
C PRO A 92 -1.16 -8.82 -14.72
N VAL A 93 -0.92 -9.89 -13.94
CA VAL A 93 0.42 -10.50 -13.79
C VAL A 93 1.04 -10.85 -15.14
N ALA A 94 0.24 -11.40 -16.07
CA ALA A 94 0.68 -11.77 -17.41
C ALA A 94 1.22 -10.59 -18.24
N GLU A 95 0.83 -9.35 -17.90
CA GLU A 95 1.27 -8.12 -18.56
C GLU A 95 2.35 -7.37 -17.77
N GLY A 96 2.95 -8.01 -16.76
CA GLY A 96 3.96 -7.40 -15.91
C GLY A 96 3.38 -6.72 -14.65
N GLY A 97 2.17 -7.09 -14.26
CA GLY A 97 1.55 -6.67 -13.00
C GLY A 97 2.22 -7.23 -11.75
N PRO A 98 1.77 -6.77 -10.57
CA PRO A 98 2.26 -7.28 -9.31
C PRO A 98 1.72 -8.67 -9.03
N ASP A 99 2.52 -9.49 -8.36
CA ASP A 99 2.20 -10.87 -7.99
C ASP A 99 1.33 -10.94 -6.72
N GLY A 100 1.18 -9.83 -6.00
CA GLY A 100 0.29 -9.71 -4.84
C GLY A 100 0.18 -8.27 -4.32
N LEU A 101 -0.78 -8.03 -3.44
CA LEU A 101 -1.05 -6.73 -2.83
C LEU A 101 -1.07 -6.80 -1.30
N VAL A 102 -0.57 -5.73 -0.68
CA VAL A 102 -0.81 -5.41 0.72
C VAL A 102 -1.38 -3.99 0.82
N LEU A 103 -2.55 -3.87 1.43
CA LEU A 103 -3.27 -2.60 1.60
C LEU A 103 -3.37 -2.28 3.09
N THR A 104 -2.58 -1.30 3.54
CA THR A 104 -2.54 -0.88 4.95
C THR A 104 -3.28 0.44 5.15
N SER A 105 -4.13 0.53 6.18
CA SER A 105 -4.92 1.74 6.47
C SER A 105 -5.59 2.31 5.20
N THR A 106 -6.28 1.43 4.48
CA THR A 106 -6.88 1.67 3.16
C THR A 106 -7.85 2.84 3.16
N ILE A 107 -7.80 3.67 2.11
CA ILE A 107 -8.84 4.68 1.83
C ILE A 107 -10.13 3.99 1.40
N LEU A 108 -11.08 3.89 2.33
CA LEU A 108 -12.40 3.28 2.19
C LEU A 108 -13.46 4.31 1.77
N SER A 109 -13.26 5.59 2.08
CA SER A 109 -14.09 6.71 1.64
C SER A 109 -13.22 7.91 1.26
N ASP A 110 -13.61 8.66 0.21
CA ASP A 110 -12.91 9.86 -0.23
C ASP A 110 -13.91 10.77 -0.95
N ASP A 111 -14.05 12.02 -0.49
CA ASP A 111 -14.92 13.03 -1.08
C ASP A 111 -14.26 13.73 -2.28
N LYS A 112 -12.94 13.60 -2.39
CA LYS A 112 -12.11 14.29 -3.39
C LYS A 112 -11.61 13.38 -4.52
N GLY A 113 -12.00 12.11 -4.50
CA GLY A 113 -11.52 11.11 -5.45
C GLY A 113 -12.25 9.79 -5.28
N ARG A 114 -11.86 8.79 -6.07
CA ARG A 114 -12.45 7.45 -5.98
C ARG A 114 -11.75 6.63 -4.88
N PRO A 115 -12.45 6.18 -3.83
CA PRO A 115 -11.87 5.31 -2.81
C PRO A 115 -11.67 3.88 -3.34
N VAL A 116 -10.91 3.07 -2.61
CA VAL A 116 -10.57 1.69 -3.05
C VAL A 116 -11.82 0.81 -3.25
N PRO A 117 -12.82 0.80 -2.35
CA PRO A 117 -14.02 0.00 -2.56
C PRO A 117 -14.80 0.37 -3.83
N ASP A 118 -14.62 1.55 -4.41
CA ASP A 118 -15.37 1.98 -5.61
C ASP A 118 -14.64 1.65 -6.93
N MET A 119 -13.52 0.90 -6.86
CA MET A 119 -12.81 0.38 -8.02
C MET A 119 -13.35 -1.00 -8.45
N ASP A 120 -12.96 -1.46 -9.65
CA ASP A 120 -13.28 -2.80 -10.18
C ASP A 120 -12.43 -3.89 -9.49
N LEU A 121 -12.56 -4.04 -8.18
CA LEU A 121 -11.73 -4.94 -7.37
C LEU A 121 -11.91 -6.43 -7.72
N ASN A 122 -13.02 -6.78 -8.38
CA ASN A 122 -13.24 -8.12 -8.94
C ASN A 122 -12.31 -8.47 -10.11
N LYS A 123 -11.50 -7.52 -10.61
CA LYS A 123 -10.42 -7.79 -11.58
C LYS A 123 -9.11 -8.20 -10.91
N ILE A 124 -8.98 -8.03 -9.59
CA ILE A 124 -7.74 -8.33 -8.87
C ILE A 124 -7.67 -9.84 -8.60
N ALA A 125 -6.98 -10.56 -9.50
CA ALA A 125 -6.81 -12.01 -9.46
C ALA A 125 -5.49 -12.47 -8.79
N VAL A 126 -4.97 -11.67 -7.86
CA VAL A 126 -3.75 -11.97 -7.08
C VAL A 126 -4.06 -11.99 -5.59
N PRO A 127 -3.23 -12.61 -4.74
CA PRO A 127 -3.42 -12.56 -3.29
C PRO A 127 -3.46 -11.13 -2.76
N VAL A 128 -4.39 -10.84 -1.84
CA VAL A 128 -4.55 -9.51 -1.24
C VAL A 128 -4.61 -9.60 0.28
N LEU A 129 -3.65 -8.94 0.94
CA LEU A 129 -3.67 -8.72 2.38
C LEU A 129 -4.21 -7.32 2.68
N VAL A 130 -5.22 -7.24 3.54
CA VAL A 130 -5.72 -5.98 4.08
C VAL A 130 -5.28 -5.87 5.54
N VAL A 131 -4.73 -4.73 5.93
CA VAL A 131 -4.15 -4.52 7.27
C VAL A 131 -4.65 -3.22 7.86
N HIS A 132 -5.35 -3.29 8.99
CA HIS A 132 -5.92 -2.11 9.63
C HIS A 132 -5.72 -2.14 11.14
N HIS A 133 -5.60 -0.95 11.71
CA HIS A 133 -5.71 -0.78 13.15
C HIS A 133 -7.19 -0.67 13.52
N ARG A 134 -7.65 -1.42 14.52
CA ARG A 134 -9.07 -1.45 14.94
C ARG A 134 -9.59 -0.07 15.32
N GLN A 135 -8.71 0.74 15.91
CA GLN A 135 -9.01 2.10 16.38
C GLN A 135 -8.45 3.19 15.44
N ASP A 136 -8.17 2.89 14.17
CA ASP A 136 -7.83 3.94 13.20
C ASP A 136 -8.96 4.97 13.14
N GLY A 137 -8.70 6.16 13.67
CA GLY A 137 -9.66 7.25 13.79
C GLY A 137 -9.75 8.11 12.54
N CYS A 138 -8.98 7.81 11.49
CA CYS A 138 -9.06 8.56 10.25
C CYS A 138 -10.40 8.30 9.56
N LYS A 139 -11.17 9.38 9.30
CA LYS A 139 -12.51 9.29 8.70
C LYS A 139 -12.54 8.59 7.33
N GLN A 140 -11.41 8.57 6.62
CA GLN A 140 -11.28 7.98 5.29
C GLN A 140 -10.99 6.47 5.33
N THR A 141 -10.68 5.91 6.50
CA THR A 141 -10.21 4.53 6.67
C THR A 141 -10.98 3.79 7.76
N ALA A 142 -12.22 4.24 8.01
CA ALA A 142 -13.06 3.73 9.09
C ALA A 142 -13.15 2.20 9.08
N TYR A 143 -12.70 1.58 10.18
CA TYR A 143 -12.60 0.13 10.32
C TYR A 143 -13.93 -0.60 10.04
N ALA A 144 -15.06 0.03 10.36
CA ALA A 144 -16.40 -0.52 10.12
C ALA A 144 -16.72 -0.76 8.62
N GLU A 145 -16.02 -0.10 7.70
CA GLU A 145 -16.25 -0.21 6.25
C GLU A 145 -15.45 -1.38 5.61
N LEU A 146 -14.61 -2.08 6.38
CA LEU A 146 -13.77 -3.17 5.88
C LEU A 146 -14.52 -4.37 5.30
N PRO A 147 -15.68 -4.81 5.86
CA PRO A 147 -16.45 -5.90 5.25
C PRO A 147 -16.78 -5.64 3.77
N ARG A 148 -17.19 -4.40 3.43
CA ARG A 148 -17.50 -4.00 2.05
C ARG A 148 -16.27 -4.10 1.13
N LEU A 149 -15.08 -3.76 1.62
CA LEU A 149 -13.84 -3.94 0.87
C LEU A 149 -13.55 -5.42 0.63
N MET A 150 -13.61 -6.23 1.69
CA MET A 150 -13.28 -7.66 1.64
C MET A 150 -14.21 -8.44 0.72
N ASP A 151 -15.51 -8.13 0.71
CA ASP A 151 -16.49 -8.76 -0.18
C ASP A 151 -16.17 -8.51 -1.66
N LYS A 152 -15.72 -7.29 -2.00
CA LYS A 152 -15.39 -6.90 -3.38
C LYS A 152 -14.11 -7.54 -3.93
N LEU A 153 -13.24 -8.05 -3.07
CA LEU A 153 -12.05 -8.84 -3.46
C LEU A 153 -12.43 -10.29 -3.83
N SER A 154 -13.48 -10.49 -4.60
CA SER A 154 -14.07 -11.82 -4.86
C SER A 154 -13.23 -12.69 -5.80
N ALA A 155 -12.43 -12.07 -6.69
CA ALA A 155 -11.55 -12.78 -7.62
C ALA A 155 -10.17 -13.09 -7.04
N SER A 156 -9.85 -12.60 -5.84
CA SER A 156 -8.57 -12.88 -5.21
C SER A 156 -8.52 -14.36 -4.77
N PRO A 157 -7.49 -15.13 -5.17
CA PRO A 157 -7.37 -16.53 -4.80
C PRO A 157 -7.09 -16.73 -3.31
N ARG A 158 -6.57 -15.70 -2.63
CA ARG A 158 -6.29 -15.69 -1.20
C ARG A 158 -6.41 -14.26 -0.68
N LYS A 159 -7.32 -14.04 0.27
CA LYS A 159 -7.48 -12.75 0.93
C LYS A 159 -7.62 -12.90 2.44
N GLU A 160 -7.07 -11.94 3.17
CA GLU A 160 -7.15 -11.91 4.63
C GLU A 160 -7.20 -10.46 5.13
N LEU A 161 -7.93 -10.25 6.23
CA LEU A 161 -7.90 -9.02 7.00
C LEU A 161 -7.11 -9.27 8.28
N LEU A 162 -5.93 -8.64 8.40
CA LEU A 162 -5.22 -8.55 9.66
C LEU A 162 -5.63 -7.29 10.41
N THR A 163 -5.97 -7.48 11.67
CA THR A 163 -6.39 -6.41 12.58
C THR A 163 -5.38 -6.26 13.69
N PHE A 164 -4.98 -5.03 13.94
CA PHE A 164 -4.05 -4.68 15.01
C PHE A 164 -4.72 -3.78 16.05
N ASP A 165 -4.24 -3.90 17.28
CA ASP A 165 -4.68 -3.15 18.45
C ASP A 165 -3.43 -2.71 19.25
N GLY A 166 -3.56 -1.68 20.07
CA GLY A 166 -2.47 -1.17 20.91
C GLY A 166 -1.61 -0.08 20.26
N GLY A 167 -0.38 0.09 20.74
CA GLY A 167 0.51 1.16 20.27
C GLY A 167 0.15 2.53 20.83
N GLN A 168 0.45 3.58 20.07
CA GLN A 168 0.34 4.97 20.48
C GLN A 168 -0.49 5.77 19.47
N ASN A 169 -1.32 6.68 19.97
CA ASN A 169 -2.12 7.58 19.14
C ASN A 169 -1.71 9.03 19.39
N ARG A 170 -1.04 9.66 18.42
CA ARG A 170 -0.54 11.03 18.53
C ARG A 170 -0.88 11.84 17.29
N GLY A 171 -1.30 13.09 17.50
CA GLY A 171 -1.62 14.02 16.42
C GLY A 171 -3.03 13.87 15.86
N ASP A 172 -3.23 14.34 14.64
CA ASP A 172 -4.49 14.16 13.93
C ASP A 172 -4.73 12.67 13.62
N PRO A 173 -5.97 12.16 13.69
CA PRO A 173 -6.24 10.74 13.48
C PRO A 173 -5.79 10.17 12.13
N CYS A 174 -5.62 11.00 11.09
CA CYS A 174 -5.11 10.59 9.78
C CYS A 174 -3.59 10.73 9.63
N GLU A 175 -2.88 11.20 10.66
CA GLU A 175 -1.42 11.38 10.60
C GLU A 175 -0.64 10.09 10.84
N ALA A 176 0.61 10.08 10.38
CA ALA A 176 1.43 8.89 10.36
C ALA A 176 1.87 8.38 11.75
N PHE A 177 1.77 9.21 12.80
CA PHE A 177 2.05 8.83 14.18
C PHE A 177 0.78 8.64 15.04
N ALA A 178 -0.39 8.68 14.41
CA ALA A 178 -1.62 8.16 14.99
C ALA A 178 -1.70 6.63 14.80
N TYR A 179 -2.77 6.02 15.31
CA TYR A 179 -3.09 4.63 15.01
C TYR A 179 -3.17 4.34 13.50
N HIS A 180 -3.53 5.34 12.69
CA HIS A 180 -3.52 5.26 11.23
C HIS A 180 -2.18 4.80 10.64
N GLY A 181 -1.07 5.18 11.26
CA GLY A 181 0.26 4.76 10.86
C GLY A 181 0.87 3.68 11.76
N PHE A 182 0.08 2.99 12.59
CA PHE A 182 0.53 1.90 13.46
C PHE A 182 1.64 2.29 14.48
N ASN A 183 1.62 3.54 14.94
CA ASN A 183 2.68 4.06 15.81
C ASN A 183 2.87 3.21 17.08
N GLY A 184 4.12 2.83 17.36
CA GLY A 184 4.51 2.02 18.52
C GLY A 184 4.37 0.51 18.33
N ILE A 185 3.78 0.04 17.22
CA ILE A 185 3.62 -1.38 16.89
C ILE A 185 4.06 -1.69 15.44
N GLU A 186 4.76 -0.77 14.80
CA GLU A 186 5.09 -0.86 13.38
C GLU A 186 5.86 -2.13 13.03
N ARG A 187 6.80 -2.51 13.90
CA ARG A 187 7.63 -3.70 13.70
C ARG A 187 6.79 -4.97 13.68
N ASP A 188 5.85 -5.10 14.60
CA ASP A 188 4.98 -6.27 14.70
C ASP A 188 4.05 -6.35 13.49
N VAL A 189 3.50 -5.20 13.06
CA VAL A 189 2.70 -5.11 11.84
C VAL A 189 3.51 -5.57 10.62
N VAL A 190 4.73 -5.05 10.45
CA VAL A 190 5.59 -5.41 9.31
C VAL A 190 5.93 -6.91 9.33
N ILE A 191 6.32 -7.46 10.48
CA ILE A 191 6.66 -8.89 10.60
C ILE A 191 5.47 -9.75 10.18
N LYS A 192 4.25 -9.45 10.67
CA LYS A 192 3.05 -10.19 10.29
C LYS A 192 2.68 -10.05 8.82
N VAL A 193 2.89 -8.88 8.24
CA VAL A 193 2.74 -8.69 6.79
C VAL A 193 3.72 -9.58 6.03
N VAL A 194 5.01 -9.59 6.41
CA VAL A 194 6.01 -10.39 5.71
C VAL A 194 5.72 -11.87 5.87
N GLU A 195 5.42 -12.35 7.07
CA GLU A 195 5.03 -13.74 7.35
C GLU A 195 3.90 -14.19 6.40
N TRP A 196 2.87 -13.35 6.23
CA TRP A 196 1.76 -13.67 5.34
C TRP A 196 2.15 -13.68 3.86
N VAL A 197 2.96 -12.70 3.43
CA VAL A 197 3.44 -12.52 2.06
C VAL A 197 4.34 -13.69 1.62
N VAL A 198 5.18 -14.22 2.51
CA VAL A 198 6.08 -15.34 2.19
C VAL A 198 5.47 -16.72 2.44
N ALA A 199 4.36 -16.78 3.19
CA ALA A 199 3.61 -18.02 3.40
C ALA A 199 3.00 -18.48 2.07
N LYS A 200 3.24 -19.76 1.74
CA LYS A 200 2.74 -20.42 0.53
C LYS A 200 1.24 -20.66 0.59
#